data_AF-A0A502I2S1-F1
#
_entry.id   AF-A0A502I2S1-F1
#
_cell.length_a   1.000
_cell.length_b   1.000
_cell.length_c   1.000
_cell.angle_alpha   90.00
_cell.angle_beta   90.00
_cell.angle_gamma   90.00
#
_symmetry.space_group_name_H-M   'P 1'
#
loop_
_entity.id
_entity.type
_entity.pdbx_description
1 polymer ?
#
loop_
_entity_poly.entity_id
_entity_poly.type
_entity_poly.pdbx_seq_one_letter_code
_entity_poly.pdbx_strand_id
1 'polypeptide(L)'
;MRPMYIVALLLLALVGCTTVTSDRVPDGLWYAKSEEPDQFHYHVYVLFLDDSHFTWWRTKETYDVVMKRWAYYTHDHPGVKILTNYTREGDQLTGERRISDKGGPSMKANTFIQTFTGRFNGDALDMTVEAHTTYDDGPPSPTVVVRWPLRHLSHPPVE
;
A
#
# COMPACT_ATOMS: atom_id res chain seq x y z
N MET A 1 -67.04 13.14 7.87
CA MET A 1 -66.13 11.99 7.68
C MET A 1 -64.73 12.54 7.37
N ARG A 2 -63.72 12.11 8.13
CA ARG A 2 -62.27 12.23 7.82
C ARG A 2 -61.95 11.48 6.50
N PRO A 3 -60.75 11.57 5.85
CA PRO A 3 -59.46 12.13 6.32
C PRO A 3 -58.59 12.86 5.23
N MET A 4 -57.40 13.32 5.66
CA MET A 4 -56.11 13.41 4.90
C MET A 4 -56.05 14.40 3.72
N TYR A 5 -55.00 15.20 3.52
CA TYR A 5 -53.58 14.81 3.37
C TYR A 5 -52.65 15.91 3.91
N ILE A 6 -52.05 15.71 5.09
CA ILE A 6 -50.60 15.52 5.28
C ILE A 6 -49.86 15.16 3.98
N VAL A 7 -49.49 16.12 3.13
CA VAL A 7 -48.32 16.01 2.22
C VAL A 7 -47.86 17.42 1.79
N ALA A 8 -47.17 18.15 2.67
CA ALA A 8 -46.46 19.38 2.26
C ALA A 8 -45.15 19.58 3.03
N LEU A 9 -44.55 18.50 3.53
CA LEU A 9 -43.29 18.48 4.29
C LEU A 9 -42.34 17.40 3.74
N LEU A 10 -42.35 17.22 2.43
CA LEU A 10 -41.48 16.29 1.68
C LEU A 10 -40.65 17.07 0.62
N LEU A 11 -40.22 18.28 0.98
CA LEU A 11 -39.26 19.10 0.21
C LEU A 11 -37.92 19.28 0.95
N LEU A 12 -37.63 18.37 1.90
CA LEU A 12 -36.41 18.35 2.71
C LEU A 12 -35.68 17.01 2.53
N ALA A 13 -35.33 16.65 1.29
CA ALA A 13 -34.40 15.54 1.04
C ALA A 13 -33.76 15.60 -0.36
N LEU A 14 -33.49 16.79 -0.90
CA LEU A 14 -32.39 16.95 -1.85
C LEU A 14 -31.13 17.24 -1.03
N VAL A 15 -30.77 16.29 -0.17
CA VAL A 15 -29.38 16.15 0.26
C VAL A 15 -28.68 15.68 -0.99
N GLY A 16 -28.15 16.63 -1.76
CA GLY A 16 -27.25 16.32 -2.84
C GLY A 16 -26.21 15.36 -2.29
N CYS A 17 -26.05 14.22 -2.96
CA CYS A 17 -24.86 13.40 -2.84
C CYS A 17 -23.69 14.29 -3.23
N THR A 18 -23.16 15.09 -2.31
CA THR A 18 -21.79 15.57 -2.40
C THR A 18 -20.96 14.31 -2.31
N THR A 19 -20.56 13.77 -3.47
CA THR A 19 -19.38 12.92 -3.55
C THR A 19 -18.24 13.76 -3.01
N VAL A 20 -17.98 13.65 -1.71
CA VAL A 20 -16.74 14.12 -1.11
C VAL A 20 -15.67 13.24 -1.74
N THR A 21 -15.10 13.68 -2.85
CA THR A 21 -13.74 13.26 -3.20
C THR A 21 -12.90 13.80 -2.06
N SER A 22 -12.51 12.91 -1.16
CA SER A 22 -11.56 13.29 -0.13
C SER A 22 -10.24 13.55 -0.85
N ASP A 23 -9.97 14.81 -1.17
CA ASP A 23 -8.66 15.28 -1.67
C ASP A 23 -7.56 15.14 -0.61
N ARG A 24 -7.93 14.69 0.59
CA ARG A 24 -7.00 14.43 1.68
C ARG A 24 -6.22 13.16 1.40
N VAL A 25 -4.92 13.34 1.22
CA VAL A 25 -3.96 12.24 1.24
C VAL A 25 -3.96 11.57 2.62
N PRO A 26 -4.02 10.24 2.70
CA PRO A 26 -3.86 9.52 3.96
C PRO A 26 -2.52 9.84 4.63
N ASP A 27 -2.57 10.11 5.94
CA ASP A 27 -1.37 10.35 6.75
C ASP A 27 -0.46 9.10 6.68
N GLY A 28 0.87 9.32 6.58
CA GLY A 28 1.84 8.22 6.51
C GLY A 28 1.96 7.52 5.15
N LEU A 29 1.30 8.02 4.09
CA LEU A 29 1.41 7.49 2.75
C LEU A 29 2.64 8.05 2.01
N TRP A 30 3.47 7.13 1.54
CA TRP A 30 4.63 7.37 0.70
C TRP A 30 4.43 6.74 -0.67
N TYR A 31 4.90 7.43 -1.71
CA TYR A 31 4.63 7.07 -3.09
C TYR A 31 5.88 7.18 -3.96
N ALA A 32 6.05 6.22 -4.88
CA ALA A 32 7.01 6.31 -5.96
C ALA A 32 6.28 6.07 -7.29
N LYS A 33 6.56 6.93 -8.27
CA LYS A 33 5.99 6.81 -9.63
C LYS A 33 6.50 5.58 -10.37
N SER A 34 7.70 5.12 -10.03
CA SER A 34 8.34 3.95 -10.63
C SER A 34 9.24 3.26 -9.60
N GLU A 35 9.50 1.97 -9.82
CA GLU A 35 10.58 1.24 -9.17
C GLU A 35 11.83 1.23 -10.05
N GLU A 36 13.01 0.99 -9.46
CA GLU A 36 14.26 0.82 -10.19
C GLU A 36 14.79 -0.61 -9.98
N PRO A 37 15.06 -1.38 -11.04
CA PRO A 37 14.80 -1.06 -12.45
C PRO A 37 13.30 -1.01 -12.78
N ASP A 38 12.89 -0.09 -13.66
CA ASP A 38 11.49 0.04 -14.07
C ASP A 38 11.12 -1.03 -15.11
N GLN A 39 10.94 -2.27 -14.64
CA GLN A 39 10.65 -3.40 -15.52
C GLN A 39 9.16 -3.53 -15.88
N PHE A 40 8.29 -3.08 -14.98
CA PHE A 40 6.86 -3.35 -15.07
C PHE A 40 5.98 -2.09 -15.04
N HIS A 41 6.58 -0.90 -14.92
CA HIS A 41 5.86 0.37 -14.83
C HIS A 41 4.85 0.39 -13.68
N TYR A 42 5.31 -0.08 -12.51
CA TYR A 42 4.52 -0.04 -11.29
C TYR A 42 4.72 1.28 -10.55
N HIS A 43 3.60 1.86 -10.16
CA HIS A 43 3.54 2.79 -9.04
C HIS A 43 3.67 1.99 -7.74
N VAL A 44 4.41 2.55 -6.78
CA VAL A 44 4.63 1.93 -5.48
C VAL A 44 4.05 2.81 -4.39
N TYR A 45 3.36 2.18 -3.44
CA TYR A 45 2.79 2.83 -2.27
C TYR A 45 3.27 2.12 -1.02
N VAL A 46 3.71 2.89 -0.04
CA VAL A 46 4.07 2.43 1.30
C VAL A 46 3.25 3.24 2.30
N LEU A 47 2.47 2.58 3.13
CA LEU A 47 1.65 3.19 4.16
C LEU A 47 2.19 2.79 5.53
N PHE A 48 2.82 3.73 6.24
CA PHE A 48 3.19 3.55 7.63
C PHE A 48 1.93 3.62 8.50
N LEU A 49 1.65 2.53 9.21
CA LEU A 49 0.46 2.40 10.05
C LEU A 49 0.73 2.87 11.47
N ASP A 50 1.95 2.61 11.95
CA ASP A 50 2.47 2.99 13.26
C ASP A 50 4.02 3.02 13.20
N ASP A 51 4.67 3.24 14.35
CA ASP A 51 6.12 3.38 14.47
C ASP A 51 6.92 2.07 14.24
N SER A 52 6.23 0.95 14.03
CA SER A 52 6.81 -0.39 13.90
C SER A 52 6.24 -1.23 12.75
N HIS A 53 5.15 -0.79 12.12
CA HIS A 53 4.52 -1.52 11.02
C HIS A 53 4.21 -0.61 9.82
N PHE A 54 4.47 -1.13 8.63
CA PHE A 54 3.94 -0.57 7.39
C PHE A 54 3.34 -1.66 6.51
N THR A 55 2.45 -1.25 5.61
CA THR A 55 2.00 -2.08 4.50
C THR A 55 2.40 -1.42 3.18
N TRP A 56 2.43 -2.20 2.11
CA TRP A 56 2.83 -1.70 0.79
C TRP A 56 2.14 -2.47 -0.32
N TRP A 57 2.01 -1.82 -1.47
CA TRP A 57 1.53 -2.44 -2.70
C TRP A 57 2.15 -1.80 -3.93
N ARG A 58 2.05 -2.52 -5.05
CA ARG A 58 2.43 -2.07 -6.39
C ARG A 58 1.23 -2.15 -7.30
N THR A 59 1.06 -1.17 -8.18
CA THR A 59 -0.06 -1.17 -9.12
C THR A 59 0.27 -0.37 -10.38
N LYS A 60 -0.44 -0.67 -11.47
CA LYS A 60 -0.40 0.12 -12.70
C LYS A 60 -1.49 1.20 -12.73
N GLU A 61 -2.34 1.22 -11.71
CA GLU A 61 -3.39 2.23 -11.57
C GLU A 61 -2.77 3.57 -11.13
N THR A 62 -3.30 4.66 -11.67
CA THR A 62 -2.88 6.02 -11.31
C THR A 62 -3.28 6.35 -9.87
N TYR A 63 -2.67 7.39 -9.30
CA TYR A 63 -2.98 7.86 -7.96
C TYR A 63 -4.48 8.06 -7.72
N ASP A 64 -5.16 8.74 -8.65
CA ASP A 64 -6.59 9.03 -8.54
C ASP A 64 -7.45 7.77 -8.44
N VAL A 65 -7.09 6.71 -9.18
CA VAL A 65 -7.82 5.44 -9.13
C VAL A 65 -7.57 4.73 -7.80
N VAL A 66 -6.33 4.73 -7.32
CA VAL A 66 -5.97 4.17 -6.00
C VAL A 66 -6.74 4.89 -4.89
N MET A 67 -6.80 6.23 -4.91
CA MET A 67 -7.53 7.00 -3.90
C MET A 67 -9.04 6.74 -3.96
N LYS A 68 -9.64 6.64 -5.16
CA LYS A 68 -11.06 6.27 -5.31
C LYS A 68 -11.36 4.85 -4.79
N ARG A 69 -10.36 3.97 -4.78
CA ARG A 69 -10.46 2.58 -4.34
C ARG A 69 -9.69 2.31 -3.06
N TRP A 70 -9.52 3.33 -2.22
CA TRP A 70 -8.67 3.27 -1.03
C TRP A 70 -8.94 2.04 -0.16
N ALA A 71 -10.21 1.76 0.15
CA ALA A 71 -10.61 0.60 0.97
C ALA A 71 -10.15 -0.75 0.37
N TYR A 72 -10.18 -0.90 -0.95
CA TYR A 72 -9.65 -2.09 -1.61
C TYR A 72 -8.13 -2.17 -1.39
N TYR A 73 -7.41 -1.07 -1.63
CA TYR A 73 -5.96 -1.03 -1.50
C TYR A 73 -5.45 -1.23 -0.08
N THR A 74 -6.22 -0.85 0.94
CA THR A 74 -5.84 -1.01 2.35
C THR A 74 -6.35 -2.29 3.00
N HIS A 75 -7.40 -2.94 2.47
CA HIS A 75 -8.00 -4.12 3.10
C HIS A 75 -7.99 -5.37 2.24
N ASP A 76 -8.19 -5.26 0.92
CA ASP A 76 -8.48 -6.41 0.05
C ASP A 76 -7.39 -6.70 -0.97
N HIS A 77 -6.49 -5.75 -1.24
CA HIS A 77 -5.40 -5.93 -2.19
C HIS A 77 -4.49 -7.09 -1.76
N PRO A 78 -4.06 -7.95 -2.69
CA PRO A 78 -3.15 -9.05 -2.38
C PRO A 78 -1.96 -8.60 -1.54
N GLY A 79 -1.78 -9.28 -0.41
CA GLY A 79 -0.68 -9.03 0.51
C GLY A 79 -0.87 -7.86 1.48
N VAL A 80 -1.88 -7.00 1.38
CA VAL A 80 -1.96 -5.80 2.24
C VAL A 80 -2.12 -6.13 3.73
N LYS A 81 -2.73 -7.29 4.05
CA LYS A 81 -2.94 -7.77 5.42
C LYS A 81 -1.68 -8.32 6.10
N ILE A 82 -0.62 -8.58 5.34
CA ILE A 82 0.65 -9.07 5.89
C ILE A 82 1.56 -7.87 6.04
N LEU A 83 1.68 -7.38 7.26
CA LEU A 83 2.45 -6.18 7.58
C LEU A 83 3.95 -6.47 7.51
N THR A 84 4.71 -5.44 7.15
CA THR A 84 6.15 -5.42 7.30
C THR A 84 6.49 -4.86 8.67
N ASN A 85 7.23 -5.62 9.48
CA ASN A 85 7.80 -5.11 10.72
C ASN A 85 9.02 -4.26 10.37
N TYR A 86 9.20 -3.12 11.04
CA TYR A 86 10.38 -2.29 10.81
C TYR A 86 10.88 -1.62 12.09
N THR A 87 12.14 -1.22 12.06
CA THR A 87 12.77 -0.35 13.04
C THR A 87 13.28 0.90 12.34
N ARG A 88 13.31 2.01 13.09
CA ARG A 88 13.89 3.27 12.66
C ARG A 88 14.91 3.76 13.67
N GLU A 89 16.11 4.05 13.19
CA GLU A 89 17.20 4.63 13.96
C GLU A 89 17.66 5.92 13.28
N GLY A 90 17.23 7.06 13.81
CA GLY A 90 17.41 8.36 13.16
C GLY A 90 16.75 8.38 11.77
N ASP A 91 17.56 8.54 10.74
CA ASP A 91 17.12 8.56 9.33
C ASP A 91 17.21 7.19 8.66
N GLN A 92 17.62 6.13 9.36
CA GLN A 92 17.70 4.78 8.80
C GLN A 92 16.44 3.97 9.13
N LEU A 93 15.98 3.21 8.14
CA LEU A 93 14.91 2.23 8.28
C LEU A 93 15.46 0.85 7.93
N THR A 94 15.14 -0.14 8.76
CA THR A 94 15.32 -1.55 8.42
C THR A 94 13.99 -2.26 8.66
N GLY A 95 13.52 -3.04 7.69
CA GLY A 95 12.28 -3.78 7.81
C GLY A 95 12.37 -5.17 7.22
N GLU A 96 11.44 -6.03 7.63
CA GLU A 96 11.36 -7.38 7.11
C GLU A 96 9.91 -7.86 7.05
N ARG A 97 9.59 -8.54 5.96
CA ARG A 97 8.32 -9.22 5.76
C ARG A 97 8.58 -10.67 5.35
N ARG A 98 7.87 -11.59 6.00
CA ARG A 98 7.92 -13.03 5.70
C ARG A 98 6.52 -13.54 5.38
N ILE A 99 6.41 -14.34 4.32
CA ILE A 99 5.17 -14.99 3.91
C ILE A 99 5.49 -16.48 3.73
N SER A 100 4.99 -17.31 4.64
CA SER A 100 5.21 -18.76 4.58
C SER A 100 4.01 -19.46 3.94
N ASP A 101 4.28 -20.28 2.94
CA ASP A 101 3.33 -21.20 2.33
C ASP A 101 3.66 -22.62 2.77
N LYS A 102 2.65 -23.35 3.26
CA LYS A 102 2.81 -24.74 3.71
C LYS A 102 2.98 -25.73 2.56
N GLY A 103 2.82 -25.29 1.32
CA GLY A 103 2.83 -26.14 0.15
C GLY A 103 1.58 -27.01 0.05
N GLY A 104 1.59 -27.87 -0.97
CA GLY A 104 0.52 -28.80 -1.27
C GLY A 104 0.96 -29.84 -2.32
N PRO A 105 0.04 -30.65 -2.85
CA PRO A 105 0.38 -31.73 -3.78
C PRO A 105 1.18 -31.30 -5.02
N SER A 106 1.05 -30.04 -5.44
CA SER A 106 1.72 -29.48 -6.63
C SER A 106 2.73 -28.36 -6.34
N MET A 107 2.96 -28.02 -5.06
CA MET A 107 3.82 -26.89 -4.68
C MET A 107 4.57 -27.20 -3.39
N LYS A 108 5.88 -26.97 -3.39
CA LYS A 108 6.70 -27.15 -2.20
C LYS A 108 6.40 -26.07 -1.16
N ALA A 109 6.49 -26.45 0.11
CA ALA A 109 6.53 -25.48 1.20
C ALA A 109 7.67 -24.50 0.98
N ASN A 110 7.40 -23.23 1.21
CA ASN A 110 8.35 -22.16 0.96
C ASN A 110 8.10 -20.95 1.87
N THR A 111 9.10 -20.10 2.02
CA THR A 111 8.95 -18.80 2.65
C THR A 111 9.49 -17.72 1.72
N PHE A 112 8.63 -16.79 1.35
CA PHE A 112 9.03 -15.57 0.67
C PHE A 112 9.45 -14.53 1.70
N ILE A 113 10.69 -14.03 1.57
CA ILE A 113 11.31 -13.09 2.48
C ILE A 113 11.60 -11.80 1.71
N GLN A 114 11.24 -10.68 2.31
CA GLN A 114 11.58 -9.35 1.82
C GLN A 114 12.27 -8.57 2.92
N THR A 115 13.46 -8.06 2.63
CA THR A 115 14.22 -7.17 3.50
C THR A 115 14.17 -5.77 2.91
N PHE A 116 13.87 -4.79 3.76
CA PHE A 116 13.75 -3.39 3.41
C PHE A 116 14.86 -2.62 4.11
N THR A 117 15.63 -1.82 3.36
CA THR A 117 16.59 -0.88 3.91
C THR A 117 16.32 0.49 3.34
N GLY A 118 16.16 1.50 4.19
CA GLY A 118 15.71 2.84 3.78
C GLY A 118 16.48 3.96 4.42
N ARG A 119 16.53 5.11 3.73
CA ARG A 119 17.05 6.37 4.27
C ARG A 119 16.04 7.50 4.06
N PHE A 120 15.63 8.12 5.14
CA PHE A 120 14.83 9.35 5.11
C PHE A 120 15.72 10.57 4.82
N ASN A 121 15.19 11.51 4.04
CA ASN A 121 15.79 12.82 3.80
C ASN A 121 14.68 13.85 3.57
N GLY A 122 14.16 14.43 4.66
CA GLY A 122 12.96 15.28 4.61
C GLY A 122 11.75 14.49 4.09
N ASP A 123 11.15 14.97 3.01
CA ASP A 123 9.99 14.34 2.34
C ASP A 123 10.40 13.23 1.34
N ALA A 124 11.67 12.82 1.32
CA ALA A 124 12.16 11.72 0.50
C ALA A 124 12.51 10.48 1.35
N LEU A 125 12.22 9.30 0.80
CA LEU A 125 12.63 8.01 1.37
C LEU A 125 13.17 7.15 0.23
N ASP A 126 14.48 6.97 0.22
CA ASP A 126 15.11 6.03 -0.71
C ASP A 126 15.14 4.66 -0.05
N MET A 127 14.35 3.72 -0.56
CA MET A 127 14.22 2.38 0.02
C MET A 127 14.64 1.29 -0.97
N THR A 128 15.54 0.41 -0.55
CA THR A 128 15.92 -0.81 -1.26
C THR A 128 15.14 -1.98 -0.71
N VAL A 129 14.64 -2.83 -1.60
CA VAL A 129 13.93 -4.07 -1.26
C VAL A 129 14.67 -5.24 -1.88
N GLU A 130 15.12 -6.14 -1.02
CA GLU A 130 15.72 -7.41 -1.41
C GLU A 130 14.73 -8.53 -1.14
N ALA A 131 14.38 -9.29 -2.16
CA ALA A 131 13.36 -10.33 -2.07
C ALA A 131 13.91 -11.67 -2.56
N HIS A 132 13.65 -12.75 -1.82
CA HIS A 132 14.00 -14.10 -2.22
C HIS A 132 13.00 -15.10 -1.61
N THR A 133 12.99 -16.31 -2.19
CA THR A 133 12.19 -17.43 -1.67
C THR A 133 13.13 -18.50 -1.17
N THR A 134 12.92 -18.95 0.07
CA THR A 134 13.56 -20.15 0.61
C THR A 134 12.60 -21.33 0.50
N TYR A 135 13.14 -22.51 0.19
CA TYR A 135 12.41 -23.77 0.15
C TYR A 135 12.98 -24.68 1.23
N ASP A 136 12.14 -25.50 1.86
CA ASP A 136 12.56 -26.36 2.99
C ASP A 136 13.64 -27.39 2.59
N ASP A 137 13.73 -27.74 1.32
CA ASP A 137 14.60 -28.80 0.81
C ASP A 137 15.44 -28.39 -0.42
N GLY A 138 15.64 -27.09 -0.64
CA GLY A 138 16.31 -26.59 -1.84
C GLY A 138 17.15 -25.33 -1.61
N PRO A 139 18.04 -24.99 -2.55
CA PRO A 139 18.74 -23.72 -2.50
C PRO A 139 17.74 -22.56 -2.60
N PRO A 140 18.02 -21.41 -1.96
CA PRO A 140 17.18 -20.23 -2.10
C PRO A 140 17.11 -19.78 -3.56
N SER A 141 15.98 -19.21 -3.96
CA SER A 141 15.85 -18.55 -5.25
C SER A 141 16.85 -17.39 -5.35
N PRO A 142 17.24 -16.97 -6.57
CA PRO A 142 17.99 -15.74 -6.76
C PRO A 142 17.31 -14.56 -6.05
N THR A 143 18.12 -13.71 -5.43
CA THR A 143 17.64 -12.47 -4.82
C THR A 143 17.29 -11.47 -5.91
N VAL A 144 16.08 -10.93 -5.84
CA VAL A 144 15.64 -9.77 -6.62
C VAL A 144 15.87 -8.52 -5.79
N VAL A 145 16.50 -7.51 -6.38
CA VAL A 145 16.74 -6.22 -5.74
C VAL A 145 16.03 -5.13 -6.53
N VAL A 146 15.20 -4.34 -5.86
CA VAL A 146 14.56 -3.13 -6.42
C VAL A 146 14.76 -1.95 -5.50
N ARG A 147 14.72 -0.73 -6.06
CA ARG A 147 14.75 0.52 -5.30
C ARG A 147 13.49 1.32 -5.54
N TRP A 148 12.99 1.94 -4.48
CA TRP A 148 11.80 2.78 -4.46
C TRP A 148 12.21 4.18 -4.00
N PRO A 149 12.32 5.14 -4.93
CA PRO A 149 12.62 6.55 -4.61
C PRO A 149 11.33 7.25 -4.17
N LEU A 150 10.88 6.96 -2.95
CA LEU A 150 9.59 7.40 -2.45
C LEU A 150 9.60 8.89 -2.09
N ARG A 151 8.41 9.48 -2.14
CA ARG A 151 8.09 10.81 -1.64
C ARG A 151 6.92 10.74 -0.67
N HIS A 152 7.00 11.50 0.40
CA HIS A 152 5.89 11.69 1.33
C HIS A 152 4.82 12.53 0.61
N LEU A 153 3.58 12.04 0.59
CA LEU A 153 2.50 12.75 -0.04
C LEU A 153 1.76 13.60 1.01
N SER A 154 1.97 14.92 0.96
CA SER A 154 1.14 15.89 1.70
C SER A 154 -0.01 16.45 0.83
N HIS A 155 0.06 16.22 -0.47
CA HIS A 155 -0.92 16.57 -1.50
C HIS A 155 -0.83 15.56 -2.65
N PRO A 156 -1.84 15.49 -3.54
CA PRO A 156 -1.77 14.62 -4.72
C PRO A 156 -0.48 14.83 -5.52
N PRO A 157 0.12 13.76 -6.08
CA PRO A 157 1.32 13.88 -6.91
C PRO A 157 0.98 14.61 -8.22
N VAL A 158 1.89 15.47 -8.67
CA VAL A 158 1.81 16.06 -10.02
C VAL A 158 2.29 15.01 -11.01
N GLU A 159 1.42 14.56 -11.91
CA GLU A 159 1.74 13.52 -12.91
C GLU A 159 2.68 13.99 -14.02
#